data_AF-A0A5C9DVW1-F1
#
_entry.id   AF-A0A5C9DVW1-F1
#
_cell.length_a   1.000
_cell.length_b   1.000
_cell.length_c   1.000
_cell.angle_alpha   90.00
_cell.angle_beta   90.00
_cell.angle_gamma   90.00
#
_symmetry.space_group_name_H-M   'P 1'
#
loop_
_entity.id
_entity.type
_entity.pdbx_description
1 polymer ?
#
loop_
_entity_poly.entity_id
_entity_poly.type
_entity_poly.pdbx_seq_one_letter_code
_entity_poly.pdbx_strand_id
1 'polypeptide(L)'
;MKQMKREALMVYLYVAWKTHAKYLSWDAISGISTRGKRSTLAQAITYLPKRKELFSEVRQWAEDLREQGILPHYEALVPVSPFHSQICAHCFQKTGTQKRTRQKNIPYDEFRCTDCKRGTHADAALTRHSNSARVSALVLQEYLTSLKAPS
;
A
#
# COMPACT_ATOMS: atom_id res chain seq x y z
N MET A 1 -1.53 -22.94 5.41
CA MET A 1 -1.36 -21.73 4.57
C MET A 1 -0.29 -22.02 3.50
N LYS A 2 -0.44 -21.62 2.23
CA LYS A 2 0.56 -21.94 1.19
C LYS A 2 1.86 -21.14 1.43
N GLN A 3 3.01 -21.83 1.50
CA GLN A 3 4.36 -21.31 1.73
C GLN A 3 4.67 -19.98 1.04
N MET A 4 4.29 -19.87 -0.24
CA MET A 4 4.46 -18.70 -1.09
C MET A 4 3.91 -17.38 -0.49
N LYS A 5 2.89 -17.44 0.38
CA LYS A 5 2.36 -16.25 1.06
C LYS A 5 3.34 -15.72 2.11
N ARG A 6 4.00 -16.61 2.84
CA ARG A 6 4.99 -16.24 3.86
C ARG A 6 6.22 -15.64 3.21
N GLU A 7 6.68 -16.23 2.11
CA GLU A 7 7.84 -15.74 1.35
C GLU A 7 7.66 -14.30 0.85
N ALA A 8 6.49 -13.93 0.32
CA ALA A 8 6.24 -12.56 -0.12
C ALA A 8 6.20 -11.54 1.03
N LEU A 9 5.75 -11.96 2.21
CA LEU A 9 5.77 -11.12 3.41
C LEU A 9 7.21 -10.90 3.89
N MET A 10 8.06 -11.93 3.81
CA MET A 10 9.49 -11.78 4.08
C MET A 10 10.17 -10.81 3.12
N VAL A 11 9.83 -10.85 1.82
CA VAL A 11 10.33 -9.86 0.85
C VAL A 11 9.90 -8.44 1.21
N TYR A 12 8.66 -8.26 1.68
CA TYR A 12 8.17 -6.95 2.11
C TYR A 12 8.97 -6.40 3.31
N LEU A 13 9.23 -7.25 4.32
CA LEU A 13 10.05 -6.89 5.48
C LEU A 13 11.51 -6.60 5.09
N TYR A 14 12.07 -7.38 4.15
CA TYR A 14 13.42 -7.15 3.62
C TYR A 14 13.54 -5.81 2.90
N VAL A 15 12.54 -5.44 2.08
CA VAL A 15 12.53 -4.14 1.41
C VAL A 15 12.45 -3.02 2.45
N ALA A 16 11.56 -3.13 3.44
CA ALA A 16 11.46 -2.16 4.52
C ALA A 16 12.80 -1.96 5.25
N TRP A 17 13.48 -3.06 5.59
CA TRP A 17 14.81 -3.03 6.17
C TRP A 17 15.81 -2.30 5.27
N LYS A 18 15.91 -2.73 4.01
CA LYS A 18 16.88 -2.21 3.05
C LYS A 18 16.71 -0.71 2.78
N THR A 19 15.49 -0.21 2.85
CA THR A 19 15.17 1.20 2.62
C THR A 19 15.11 2.03 3.90
N HIS A 20 15.39 1.45 5.07
CA HIS A 20 15.22 2.10 6.39
C HIS A 20 13.82 2.69 6.58
N ALA A 21 12.79 2.01 6.05
CA ALA A 21 11.41 2.48 6.17
C ALA A 21 10.95 2.37 7.62
N LYS A 22 10.66 3.52 8.24
CA LYS A 22 10.16 3.58 9.63
C LYS A 22 8.70 3.16 9.78
N TYR A 23 7.92 3.43 8.74
CA TYR A 23 6.48 3.22 8.73
C TYR A 23 6.08 2.45 7.46
N LEU A 24 5.18 1.47 7.62
CA LEU A 24 4.69 0.64 6.53
C LEU A 24 3.17 0.75 6.42
N SER A 25 2.68 1.17 5.26
CA SER A 25 1.25 1.21 4.94
C SER A 25 0.81 -0.13 4.34
N TRP A 26 -0.19 -0.77 4.93
CA TRP A 26 -0.76 -2.01 4.43
C TRP A 26 -2.02 -1.76 3.60
N ASP A 27 -1.87 -1.35 2.33
CA ASP A 27 -3.00 -1.33 1.39
C ASP A 27 -3.14 -2.74 0.83
N ALA A 28 -4.36 -3.28 0.84
CA ALA A 28 -4.61 -4.56 0.21
C ALA A 28 -4.16 -4.43 -1.24
N ILE A 29 -3.09 -5.15 -1.59
CA ILE A 29 -2.46 -5.09 -2.90
C ILE A 29 -3.31 -5.85 -3.93
N SER A 30 -4.57 -5.42 -4.04
CA SER A 30 -5.56 -5.69 -5.08
C SER A 30 -5.18 -5.02 -6.41
N GLY A 31 -4.03 -4.33 -6.42
CA GLY A 31 -3.59 -3.42 -7.46
C GLY A 31 -2.42 -3.89 -8.32
N ILE A 32 -1.87 -5.09 -8.15
CA ILE A 32 -0.92 -5.67 -9.13
C ILE A 32 -1.65 -6.71 -9.99
N SER A 33 -1.92 -6.36 -11.24
CA SER A 33 -2.49 -7.27 -12.23
C SER A 33 -1.40 -8.28 -12.58
N THR A 34 -1.68 -9.55 -12.37
CA THR A 34 -0.86 -10.67 -12.85
C THR A 34 -1.11 -11.00 -14.32
N ARG A 35 -1.82 -10.14 -15.06
CA ARG A 35 -2.12 -10.39 -16.48
C ARG A 35 -0.83 -10.28 -17.29
N GLY A 36 -0.24 -11.45 -17.59
CA GLY A 36 0.96 -11.61 -18.41
C GLY A 36 2.23 -12.08 -17.69
N LYS A 37 2.28 -12.08 -16.35
CA LYS A 37 3.44 -12.62 -15.59
C LYS A 37 3.00 -13.53 -14.44
N ARG A 38 3.33 -14.81 -14.56
CA ARG A 38 3.29 -15.80 -13.47
C ARG A 38 4.61 -15.76 -12.69
N SER A 39 4.84 -14.72 -11.90
CA SER A 39 5.88 -14.80 -10.86
C SER A 39 5.22 -14.96 -9.48
N THR A 40 5.84 -15.76 -8.62
CA THR A 40 5.39 -16.10 -7.27
C THR A 40 5.09 -14.85 -6.43
N LEU A 41 5.90 -13.78 -6.60
CA LEU A 41 5.72 -12.50 -5.92
C LEU A 41 4.43 -11.77 -6.35
N ALA A 42 4.15 -11.70 -7.66
CA ALA A 42 2.97 -11.01 -8.16
C ALA A 42 1.65 -11.71 -7.76
N GLN A 43 1.65 -13.05 -7.71
CA GLN A 43 0.51 -13.82 -7.17
C GLN A 43 0.38 -13.66 -5.65
N ALA A 44 1.47 -13.74 -4.89
CA ALA A 44 1.43 -13.61 -3.44
C ALA A 44 0.90 -12.24 -2.98
N ILE A 45 1.24 -11.20 -3.74
CA ILE A 45 0.77 -9.83 -3.57
C ILE A 45 -0.75 -9.71 -3.79
N THR A 46 -1.32 -10.33 -4.84
CA THR A 46 -2.78 -10.32 -5.09
C THR A 46 -3.61 -11.04 -4.02
N TYR A 47 -2.98 -11.84 -3.16
CA TYR A 47 -3.63 -12.64 -2.12
C TYR A 47 -3.22 -12.24 -0.69
N LEU A 48 -2.62 -11.05 -0.54
CA LEU A 48 -2.40 -10.46 0.79
C LEU A 48 -3.72 -10.35 1.54
N PRO A 49 -3.75 -10.70 2.82
CA PRO A 49 -4.92 -11.38 3.32
C PRO A 49 -5.92 -10.37 3.84
N LYS A 50 -7.16 -10.50 3.37
CA LYS A 50 -8.33 -9.76 3.86
C LYS A 50 -8.73 -10.10 5.30
N ARG A 51 -7.83 -10.74 6.07
CA ARG A 51 -8.11 -11.50 7.29
C ARG A 51 -7.32 -10.90 8.44
N LYS A 52 -8.02 -10.55 9.53
CA LYS A 52 -7.49 -9.87 10.71
C LYS A 52 -6.32 -10.64 11.32
N GLU A 53 -6.41 -11.97 11.32
CA GLU A 53 -5.43 -12.89 11.91
C GLU A 53 -4.06 -12.75 11.22
N LEU A 54 -4.04 -12.52 9.92
CA LEU A 54 -2.81 -12.41 9.14
C LEU A 54 -2.14 -11.05 9.27
N PHE A 55 -2.94 -9.99 9.42
CA PHE A 55 -2.39 -8.69 9.79
C PHE A 55 -1.73 -8.76 11.18
N SER A 56 -2.40 -9.42 12.13
CA SER A 56 -1.83 -9.66 13.47
C SER A 56 -0.54 -10.47 13.43
N GLU A 57 -0.48 -11.54 12.65
CA GLU A 57 0.72 -12.39 12.48
C GLU A 57 1.91 -11.60 11.90
N VAL A 58 1.68 -10.79 10.86
CA VAL A 58 2.75 -9.96 10.25
C VAL A 58 3.21 -8.85 11.18
N ARG A 59 2.27 -8.23 11.92
CA ARG A 59 2.63 -7.26 12.94
C ARG A 59 3.54 -7.92 13.98
N GLN A 60 3.17 -9.10 14.49
CA GLN A 60 3.99 -9.82 15.47
C GLN A 60 5.40 -10.09 14.94
N TRP A 61 5.53 -10.61 13.70
CA TRP A 61 6.86 -10.82 13.11
C TRP A 61 7.69 -9.54 13.01
N ALA A 62 7.07 -8.40 12.67
CA ALA A 62 7.79 -7.14 12.59
C ALA A 62 8.27 -6.66 13.97
N GLU A 63 7.46 -6.85 15.03
CA GLU A 63 7.88 -6.59 16.41
C GLU A 63 9.04 -7.52 16.82
N ASP A 64 8.92 -8.83 16.59
CA ASP A 64 9.95 -9.82 16.94
C ASP A 64 11.30 -9.49 16.27
N LEU A 65 11.26 -9.11 14.98
CA LEU A 65 12.45 -8.73 14.23
C LEU A 65 13.04 -7.39 14.70
N ARG A 66 12.22 -6.46 15.20
CA ARG A 66 12.72 -5.23 15.83
C ARG A 66 13.46 -5.55 17.12
N GLU A 67 12.89 -6.41 17.97
CA GLU A 67 13.50 -6.84 19.24
C GLU A 67 14.83 -7.57 19.02
N GLN A 68 14.94 -8.34 17.93
CA GLN A 68 16.18 -9.01 17.51
C GLN A 68 17.21 -8.05 16.88
N GLY A 69 16.90 -6.76 16.72
CA GLY A 69 17.78 -5.78 16.08
C GLY A 69 17.89 -5.91 14.56
N ILE A 70 17.05 -6.75 13.93
CA ILE A 70 17.02 -6.96 12.48
C ILE A 70 16.22 -5.85 11.79
N LEU A 71 15.12 -5.39 12.40
CA LEU A 71 14.33 -4.23 11.95
C LEU A 71 14.41 -3.06 12.94
N PRO A 72 15.61 -2.49 13.20
CA PRO A 72 15.81 -1.53 14.29
C PRO A 72 15.07 -0.19 14.08
N HIS A 73 14.63 0.09 12.85
CA HIS A 73 13.92 1.32 12.50
C HIS A 73 12.40 1.12 12.39
N TYR A 74 11.90 -0.10 12.49
CA TYR A 74 10.46 -0.35 12.38
C TYR A 74 9.74 0.22 13.61
N GLU A 75 8.77 1.11 13.38
CA GLU A 75 7.97 1.72 14.45
C GLU A 75 6.54 1.16 14.49
N ALA A 76 5.89 1.04 13.33
CA ALA A 76 4.51 0.55 13.28
C ALA A 76 4.10 0.02 11.90
N LEU A 77 3.24 -1.01 11.92
CA LEU A 77 2.45 -1.46 10.78
C LEU A 77 1.01 -0.94 10.90
N VAL A 78 0.52 -0.22 9.89
CA VAL A 78 -0.81 0.42 9.91
C VAL A 78 -1.74 -0.22 8.87
N PRO A 79 -2.95 -0.67 9.26
CA PRO A 79 -3.93 -1.17 8.30
C PRO A 79 -4.51 0.03 7.53
N VAL A 80 -4.44 0.01 6.20
CA VAL A 80 -5.06 1.06 5.37
C VAL A 80 -6.10 0.45 4.42
N SER A 81 -7.08 1.25 4.03
CA SER A 81 -8.31 0.81 3.34
C SER A 81 -8.01 0.24 1.93
N PRO A 82 -8.68 -0.85 1.50
CA PRO A 82 -8.26 -1.66 0.35
C PRO A 82 -8.52 -1.08 -1.06
N PHE A 83 -8.47 0.24 -1.25
CA PHE A 83 -8.86 0.86 -2.52
C PHE A 83 -8.00 2.07 -2.95
N HIS A 84 -6.77 2.22 -2.45
CA HIS A 84 -5.98 3.42 -2.78
C HIS A 84 -5.74 3.60 -4.28
N SER A 85 -5.63 2.50 -5.02
CA SER A 85 -5.51 2.51 -6.48
C SER A 85 -6.74 3.05 -7.23
N GLN A 86 -7.86 3.27 -6.53
CA GLN A 86 -9.09 3.87 -7.06
C GLN A 86 -9.28 5.33 -6.61
N ILE A 87 -8.45 5.83 -5.70
CA ILE A 87 -8.54 7.17 -5.12
C ILE A 87 -7.50 8.06 -5.80
N CYS A 88 -7.84 9.31 -6.12
CA CYS A 88 -6.85 10.27 -6.62
C CYS A 88 -6.08 10.90 -5.45
N ALA A 89 -4.76 10.73 -5.42
CA ALA A 89 -3.90 11.30 -4.37
C ALA A 89 -4.07 12.83 -4.25
N HIS A 90 -4.16 13.52 -5.39
CA HIS A 90 -4.32 14.97 -5.41
C HIS A 90 -5.69 15.43 -4.90
N CYS A 91 -6.77 14.72 -5.24
CA CYS A 91 -8.09 15.05 -4.70
C CYS A 91 -8.14 14.79 -3.20
N PHE A 92 -7.61 13.65 -2.76
CA PHE A 92 -7.56 13.27 -1.36
C PHE A 92 -6.78 14.30 -0.52
N GLN A 93 -5.60 14.70 -0.96
CA GLN A 93 -4.80 15.72 -0.28
C GLN A 93 -5.52 17.06 -0.13
N LYS A 94 -6.41 17.42 -1.07
CA LYS A 94 -7.19 18.67 -1.00
C LYS A 94 -8.42 18.58 -0.12
N THR A 95 -9.08 17.41 -0.06
CA THR A 95 -10.39 17.28 0.57
C THR A 95 -10.39 16.46 1.86
N GLY A 96 -9.30 15.76 2.17
CA GLY A 96 -9.24 14.77 3.25
C GLY A 96 -10.19 13.58 3.06
N THR A 97 -10.89 13.50 1.93
CA THR A 97 -11.98 12.53 1.73
C THR A 97 -11.54 11.42 0.79
N GLN A 98 -11.60 10.17 1.27
CA GLN A 98 -11.28 8.98 0.48
C GLN A 98 -12.40 8.63 -0.50
N LYS A 99 -12.45 9.32 -1.64
CA LYS A 99 -13.42 9.06 -2.72
C LYS A 99 -12.80 8.27 -3.87
N ARG A 100 -13.49 7.22 -4.34
CA ARG A 100 -13.10 6.49 -5.54
C ARG A 100 -13.38 7.33 -6.78
N THR A 101 -12.33 7.74 -7.47
CA THR A 101 -12.38 8.64 -8.62
C THR A 101 -11.63 8.10 -9.83
N ARG A 102 -11.05 6.91 -9.79
CA ARG A 102 -10.47 6.31 -11.01
C ARG A 102 -11.57 6.05 -12.04
N GLN A 103 -11.35 6.52 -13.26
CA GLN A 103 -12.27 6.33 -14.39
C GLN A 103 -12.46 4.84 -14.71
N LYS A 104 -13.69 4.47 -15.06
CA LYS A 104 -14.04 3.13 -15.55
C LYS A 104 -13.58 2.97 -17.01
N ASN A 105 -13.26 1.75 -17.42
CA ASN A 105 -12.89 1.40 -18.80
C ASN A 105 -11.60 2.05 -19.34
N ILE A 106 -10.58 2.21 -18.48
CA ILE A 106 -9.20 2.56 -18.90
C ILE A 106 -8.25 1.39 -18.62
N PRO A 107 -7.12 1.26 -19.34
CA PRO A 107 -6.11 0.24 -19.10
C PRO A 107 -5.70 0.14 -17.64
N TYR A 108 -5.29 -1.06 -17.21
CA TYR A 108 -5.10 -1.38 -15.80
C TYR A 108 -4.04 -0.51 -15.11
N ASP A 109 -2.90 -0.38 -15.76
CA ASP A 109 -1.73 0.40 -15.37
C ASP A 109 -1.99 1.92 -15.44
N GLU A 110 -3.00 2.34 -16.21
CA GLU A 110 -3.41 3.72 -16.28
C GLU A 110 -4.29 4.17 -15.10
N PHE A 111 -4.14 5.45 -14.79
CA PHE A 111 -4.97 6.18 -13.86
C PHE A 111 -5.53 7.42 -14.52
N ARG A 112 -6.82 7.70 -14.29
CA ARG A 112 -7.43 8.98 -14.62
C ARG A 112 -8.51 9.30 -13.61
N CYS A 113 -8.43 10.49 -13.01
CA CYS A 113 -9.41 10.96 -12.04
C CYS A 113 -10.65 11.50 -12.75
N THR A 114 -11.84 11.05 -12.36
CA THR A 114 -13.12 11.57 -12.85
C THR A 114 -13.34 13.02 -12.46
N ASP A 115 -12.79 13.43 -11.31
CA ASP A 115 -13.05 14.72 -10.69
C ASP A 115 -12.06 15.78 -11.19
N CYS A 116 -10.75 15.56 -11.02
CA CYS A 116 -9.73 16.55 -11.42
C CYS A 116 -9.05 16.27 -12.78
N LYS A 117 -9.45 15.21 -13.49
CA LYS A 117 -8.91 14.77 -14.79
C LYS A 117 -7.41 14.43 -14.84
N ARG A 118 -6.65 14.65 -13.76
CA ARG A 118 -5.25 14.19 -13.63
C ARG A 118 -5.15 12.68 -13.82
N GLY A 119 -4.10 12.25 -14.51
CA GLY A 119 -3.91 10.88 -14.90
C GLY A 119 -2.67 10.66 -15.75
N THR A 120 -2.47 9.42 -16.16
CA THR A 120 -1.36 8.95 -17.00
C THR A 120 -1.29 9.70 -18.33
N HIS A 121 -2.43 10.14 -18.86
CA HIS A 121 -2.50 10.94 -20.09
C HIS A 121 -1.99 12.39 -19.93
N ALA A 122 -2.04 12.94 -18.71
CA ALA A 122 -1.53 14.28 -18.42
C ALA A 122 -0.06 14.24 -17.97
N ASP A 123 0.34 13.12 -17.35
CA ASP A 123 1.68 12.86 -16.86
C ASP A 123 1.91 11.33 -16.88
N ALA A 124 2.79 10.86 -17.76
CA ALA A 124 3.07 9.44 -17.93
C ALA A 124 3.64 8.78 -16.65
N ALA A 125 4.24 9.55 -15.74
CA ALA A 125 4.71 9.05 -14.45
C ALA A 125 3.56 8.81 -13.46
N LEU A 126 2.38 9.41 -13.69
CA LEU A 126 1.18 9.25 -12.88
C LEU A 126 0.37 8.00 -13.28
N THR A 127 1.02 6.84 -13.20
CA THR A 127 0.38 5.53 -13.36
C THR A 127 -0.53 5.21 -12.17
N ARG A 128 -1.34 4.16 -12.30
CA ARG A 128 -2.16 3.64 -11.19
C ARG A 128 -1.31 3.23 -9.99
N HIS A 129 -0.13 2.65 -10.22
CA HIS A 129 0.76 2.22 -9.17
C HIS A 129 1.37 3.40 -8.40
N SER A 130 1.90 4.40 -9.12
CA SER A 130 2.48 5.58 -8.47
C SER A 130 1.41 6.40 -7.75
N ASN A 131 0.21 6.56 -8.33
CA ASN A 131 -0.90 7.21 -7.65
C ASN A 131 -1.33 6.43 -6.39
N SER A 132 -1.43 5.10 -6.44
CA SER A 132 -1.77 4.27 -5.27
C SER A 132 -0.74 4.42 -4.15
N ALA A 133 0.56 4.39 -4.48
CA ALA A 133 1.64 4.59 -3.50
C ALA A 133 1.55 5.97 -2.82
N ARG A 134 1.22 7.02 -3.60
CA ARG A 134 1.01 8.36 -3.07
C ARG A 134 -0.19 8.45 -2.12
N VAL A 135 -1.31 7.83 -2.47
CA VAL A 135 -2.47 7.76 -1.55
C VAL A 135 -2.09 7.02 -0.27
N SER A 136 -1.37 5.89 -0.35
CA SER A 136 -0.90 5.18 0.83
C SER A 136 -0.02 6.03 1.75
N ALA A 137 0.88 6.82 1.16
CA ALA A 137 1.74 7.73 1.92
C ALA A 137 0.92 8.84 2.62
N LEU A 138 -0.07 9.42 1.93
CA LEU A 138 -0.95 10.45 2.50
C LEU A 138 -1.82 9.90 3.64
N VAL A 139 -2.40 8.71 3.48
CA VAL A 139 -3.20 8.06 4.54
C VAL A 139 -2.33 7.76 5.77
N LEU A 140 -1.11 7.28 5.54
CA LEU A 140 -0.15 7.05 6.61
C LEU A 140 0.21 8.34 7.34
N GLN A 141 0.42 9.43 6.60
CA GLN A 141 0.67 10.75 7.17
C GLN A 141 -0.50 11.25 8.03
N GLU A 142 -1.75 11.13 7.56
CA GLU A 142 -2.94 11.49 8.35
C GLU A 142 -3.02 10.66 9.64
N TYR A 143 -2.79 9.36 9.54
CA TYR A 143 -2.80 8.48 10.72
C TYR A 143 -1.74 8.90 11.74
N LEU A 144 -0.49 9.08 11.32
CA LEU A 144 0.60 9.51 12.21
C LEU A 144 0.33 10.89 12.83
N THR A 145 -0.34 11.78 12.09
CA THR A 145 -0.75 13.10 12.60
C THR A 145 -1.85 12.94 13.66
N SER A 146 -2.82 12.06 13.45
CA SER A 146 -3.89 11.76 14.41
C SER A 146 -3.35 11.19 15.73
N LEU A 147 -2.27 10.40 15.69
CA LEU A 147 -1.61 9.88 16.89
C LEU A 147 -0.87 10.95 17.70
N LYS A 148 -0.49 12.06 17.07
CA LYS A 148 0.26 13.17 17.70
C LYS A 148 -0.63 14.33 18.12
N ALA A 149 -1.91 14.32 17.77
CA ALA A 149 -2.83 15.39 18.15
C ALA A 149 -3.08 15.33 19.67
N PRO A 150 -2.98 16.46 20.39
CA PRO A 150 -3.36 16.51 21.79
C PRO A 150 -4.85 16.18 21.91
N SER A 151 -5.16 15.25 22.82
CA SER A 151 -6.52 14.85 23.21
C SER A 151 -7.33 16.01 23.76
#